data_AF-A0AAV5U5N2-F1
#
_entry.id   AF-A0AAV5U5N2-F1
#
_cell.length_a   1.000
_cell.length_b   1.000
_cell.length_c   1.000
_cell.angle_alpha   90.00
_cell.angle_beta   90.00
_cell.angle_gamma   90.00
#
_symmetry.space_group_name_H-M   'P 1'
#
loop_
_entity.id
_entity.type
_entity.pdbx_description
1 polymer ?
#
loop_
_entity_poly.entity_id
_entity_poly.type
_entity_poly.pdbx_seq_one_letter_code
_entity_poly.pdbx_strand_id
1 'polypeptide(L)'
;GVRFLVHDHTKILFRFFYALNILFSSTFGFIYLSEPIRLRFECFLFDFRYILLTRCVGIATIHAAQLIIFVLSIERLFSSIFPAYFERHSSKRLVMVFALIATIGCCTNTMLALSDDFRLFHGRKVALLNENQPENRERFEDLMTHVAFANCFSLVLLCFDLYLNFLRKATSNQTLAVSYQRTENRRIVLTLLPLELTQTLLLLFTSVALVVHGKVVINPTPIEHQLFLELVTPTTFMPLVQSYFIKHSIKK
;
A
#
# COMPACT_ATOMS: atom_id res chain seq x y z
N GLY A 1 -2.95 18.61 -6.70
CA GLY A 1 -3.44 17.45 -7.49
C GLY A 1 -4.79 16.92 -7.05
N VAL A 2 -5.10 16.91 -5.75
CA VAL A 2 -6.29 16.25 -5.15
C VAL A 2 -7.58 17.08 -5.09
N ARG A 3 -7.75 18.10 -5.95
CA ARG A 3 -8.93 18.98 -5.90
C ARG A 3 -10.25 18.26 -6.29
N PHE A 4 -10.15 17.10 -6.94
CA PHE A 4 -11.29 16.30 -7.36
C PHE A 4 -11.92 15.48 -6.22
N LEU A 5 -11.17 15.23 -5.13
CA LEU A 5 -11.72 14.65 -3.92
C LEU A 5 -12.48 15.76 -3.18
N VAL A 6 -13.68 15.48 -2.69
CA VAL A 6 -14.54 16.54 -2.15
C VAL A 6 -14.30 16.71 -0.63
N HIS A 7 -14.31 15.60 0.12
CA HIS A 7 -13.99 15.59 1.56
C HIS A 7 -12.53 15.90 1.88
N ASP A 8 -12.32 16.78 2.87
CA ASP A 8 -10.98 17.19 3.28
C ASP A 8 -10.21 16.07 4.00
N HIS A 9 -10.88 15.19 4.73
CA HIS A 9 -10.26 14.04 5.38
C HIS A 9 -9.68 13.07 4.35
N THR A 10 -10.48 12.72 3.35
CA THR A 10 -10.05 11.88 2.22
C THR A 10 -8.89 12.54 1.45
N LYS A 11 -8.90 13.87 1.27
CA LYS A 11 -7.75 14.59 0.66
C LYS A 11 -6.46 14.42 1.47
N ILE A 12 -6.53 14.48 2.81
CA ILE A 12 -5.36 14.30 3.68
C ILE A 12 -4.82 12.88 3.53
N LEU A 13 -5.69 11.86 3.70
CA LEU A 13 -5.30 10.46 3.55
C LEU A 13 -4.71 10.16 2.17
N PHE A 14 -5.32 10.69 1.10
CA PHE A 14 -4.82 10.50 -0.25
C PHE A 14 -3.46 11.18 -0.49
N ARG A 15 -3.15 12.30 0.20
CA ARG A 15 -1.81 12.90 0.13
C ARG A 15 -0.76 12.01 0.78
N PHE A 16 -1.07 11.36 1.91
CA PHE A 16 -0.19 10.36 2.52
C PHE A 16 0.03 9.18 1.58
N PHE A 17 -1.05 8.62 1.03
CA PHE A 17 -0.97 7.56 0.04
C PHE A 17 -0.05 7.94 -1.14
N TYR A 18 -0.26 9.13 -1.72
CA TYR A 18 0.56 9.61 -2.84
C TYR A 18 2.03 9.82 -2.45
N ALA A 19 2.30 10.39 -1.27
CA ALA A 19 3.66 10.60 -0.78
C ALA A 19 4.41 9.28 -0.55
N LEU A 20 3.73 8.28 0.03
CA LEU A 20 4.29 6.94 0.24
C LEU A 20 4.61 6.26 -1.09
N ASN A 21 3.72 6.36 -2.08
CA ASN A 21 3.97 5.80 -3.41
C ASN A 21 5.17 6.45 -4.12
N ILE A 22 5.36 7.78 -3.97
CA ILE A 22 6.55 8.46 -4.49
C ILE A 22 7.81 7.95 -3.80
N LEU A 23 7.81 7.89 -2.46
CA LEU A 23 8.96 7.44 -1.68
C LEU A 23 9.35 6.00 -2.06
N PHE A 24 8.36 5.11 -2.10
CA PHE A 24 8.49 3.75 -2.58
C PHE A 24 9.12 3.70 -3.98
N SER A 25 8.54 4.42 -4.93
CA SER A 25 8.98 4.42 -6.33
C SER A 25 10.40 4.95 -6.49
N SER A 26 10.76 5.98 -5.74
CA SER A 26 12.12 6.51 -5.74
C SER A 26 13.13 5.52 -5.15
N THR A 27 12.74 4.76 -4.13
CA THR A 27 13.60 3.76 -3.50
C THR A 27 13.85 2.61 -4.48
N PHE A 28 12.81 2.07 -5.11
CA PHE A 28 12.97 1.03 -6.12
C PHE A 28 13.69 1.54 -7.36
N GLY A 29 13.37 2.74 -7.85
CA GLY A 29 14.09 3.35 -8.97
C GLY A 29 15.58 3.49 -8.69
N PHE A 30 15.96 3.86 -7.46
CA PHE A 30 17.35 3.92 -7.04
C PHE A 30 18.02 2.53 -7.03
N ILE A 31 17.37 1.51 -6.47
CA ILE A 31 17.88 0.12 -6.46
C ILE A 31 18.05 -0.40 -7.90
N TYR A 32 17.06 -0.19 -8.77
CA TYR A 32 17.12 -0.64 -10.16
C TYR A 32 18.17 0.14 -10.97
N LEU A 33 18.48 1.38 -10.61
CA LEU A 33 19.53 2.17 -11.26
C LEU A 33 20.92 1.81 -10.75
N SER A 34 21.06 1.44 -9.48
CA SER A 34 22.36 1.08 -8.90
C SER A 34 22.92 -0.22 -9.50
N GLU A 35 22.06 -1.16 -9.87
CA GLU A 35 22.47 -2.43 -10.46
C GLU A 35 23.15 -2.31 -11.84
N PRO A 36 22.61 -1.61 -12.86
CA PRO A 36 23.29 -1.42 -14.14
C PRO A 36 24.55 -0.56 -13.99
N ILE A 37 24.59 0.39 -13.04
CA ILE A 37 25.80 1.13 -12.72
C ILE A 37 26.87 0.17 -12.18
N ARG A 38 26.52 -0.70 -11.23
CA ARG A 38 27.42 -1.72 -10.70
C ARG A 38 27.95 -2.65 -11.78
N LEU A 39 27.09 -3.14 -12.68
CA LEU A 39 27.48 -4.01 -13.80
C LEU A 39 28.41 -3.31 -14.79
N ARG A 40 28.36 -1.97 -14.89
CA ARG A 40 29.20 -1.17 -15.79
C ARG A 40 30.54 -0.76 -15.17
N PHE A 41 30.57 -0.48 -13.87
CA PHE A 41 31.74 0.08 -13.17
C PHE A 41 32.28 -0.92 -12.13
N GLU A 42 32.93 -1.98 -12.61
CA GLU A 42 33.79 -2.88 -11.82
C GLU A 42 33.08 -3.85 -10.85
N CYS A 43 31.76 -4.03 -10.95
CA CYS A 43 31.02 -5.04 -10.16
C CYS A 43 31.29 -4.96 -8.65
N PHE A 44 31.39 -3.75 -8.10
CA PHE A 44 31.67 -3.56 -6.66
C PHE A 44 30.61 -4.25 -5.79
N LEU A 45 31.05 -4.75 -4.63
CA LEU A 45 30.16 -5.37 -3.65
C LEU A 45 29.38 -4.30 -2.88
N PHE A 46 28.09 -4.53 -2.67
CA PHE A 46 27.27 -3.66 -1.82
C PHE A 46 27.44 -4.02 -0.35
N ASP A 47 27.36 -2.99 0.51
CA ASP A 47 27.15 -3.22 1.93
C ASP A 47 25.70 -3.65 2.15
N PHE A 48 25.54 -4.81 2.79
CA PHE A 48 24.26 -5.43 3.05
C PHE A 48 23.29 -4.50 3.81
N ARG A 49 23.80 -3.60 4.64
CA ARG A 49 22.98 -2.65 5.41
C ARG A 49 22.16 -1.73 4.52
N TYR A 50 22.71 -1.27 3.40
CA TYR A 50 21.96 -0.42 2.46
C TYR A 50 20.91 -1.21 1.68
N ILE A 51 21.23 -2.46 1.32
CA ILE A 51 20.28 -3.35 0.64
C ILE A 51 19.12 -3.68 1.58
N LEU A 52 19.42 -4.06 2.81
CA LEU A 52 18.40 -4.33 3.82
C LEU A 52 17.56 -3.08 4.10
N LEU A 53 18.18 -1.91 4.28
CA LEU A 53 17.46 -0.66 4.51
C LEU A 53 16.51 -0.32 3.36
N THR A 54 16.99 -0.38 2.12
CA THR A 54 16.17 -0.05 0.94
C THR A 54 15.02 -1.03 0.75
N ARG A 55 15.24 -2.34 0.99
CA ARG A 55 14.19 -3.35 1.02
C ARG A 55 13.16 -3.10 2.12
N CYS A 56 13.64 -2.84 3.34
CA CYS A 56 12.79 -2.55 4.49
C CYS A 56 11.93 -1.32 4.24
N VAL A 57 12.52 -0.22 3.77
CA VAL A 57 11.79 1.02 3.41
C VAL A 57 10.79 0.74 2.29
N GLY A 58 11.19 -0.01 1.27
CA GLY A 58 10.33 -0.41 0.16
C GLY A 58 9.08 -1.17 0.62
N ILE A 59 9.24 -2.28 1.34
CA ILE A 59 8.13 -3.11 1.80
C ILE A 59 7.29 -2.35 2.85
N ALA A 60 7.93 -1.62 3.76
CA ALA A 60 7.26 -0.79 4.76
C ALA A 60 6.35 0.27 4.12
N THR A 61 6.82 0.96 3.07
CA THR A 61 6.04 1.99 2.39
C THR A 61 4.87 1.41 1.61
N ILE A 62 5.02 0.23 0.98
CA ILE A 62 3.90 -0.49 0.37
C ILE A 62 2.84 -0.81 1.43
N HIS A 63 3.26 -1.40 2.55
CA HIS A 63 2.35 -1.82 3.60
C HIS A 63 1.65 -0.62 4.25
N ALA A 64 2.38 0.47 4.50
CA ALA A 64 1.81 1.72 5.00
C ALA A 64 0.81 2.32 4.01
N ALA A 65 1.09 2.28 2.70
CA ALA A 65 0.16 2.76 1.68
C ALA A 65 -1.14 1.95 1.67
N GLN A 66 -1.05 0.62 1.86
CA GLN A 66 -2.23 -0.24 2.01
C GLN A 66 -3.03 0.09 3.27
N LEU A 67 -2.35 0.33 4.40
CA LEU A 67 -3.01 0.71 5.64
C LEU A 67 -3.72 2.07 5.51
N ILE A 68 -3.16 3.01 4.76
CA ILE A 68 -3.82 4.30 4.48
C ILE A 68 -5.07 4.12 3.62
N ILE A 69 -5.03 3.24 2.61
CA ILE A 69 -6.23 2.90 1.84
C ILE A 69 -7.28 2.28 2.75
N PHE A 70 -6.88 1.35 3.60
CA PHE A 70 -7.78 0.72 4.57
C PHE A 70 -8.45 1.74 5.51
N VAL A 71 -7.68 2.69 6.06
CA VAL A 71 -8.22 3.80 6.87
C VAL A 71 -9.19 4.67 6.07
N LEU A 72 -8.90 4.90 4.78
CA LEU A 72 -9.80 5.62 3.88
C LEU A 72 -11.11 4.85 3.69
N SER A 73 -11.07 3.53 3.49
CA SER A 73 -12.27 2.69 3.36
C SER A 73 -13.12 2.72 4.64
N ILE A 74 -12.50 2.70 5.83
CA ILE A 74 -13.21 2.86 7.11
C ILE A 74 -13.86 4.24 7.23
N GLU A 75 -13.15 5.31 6.88
CA GLU A 75 -13.67 6.68 6.91
C GLU A 75 -14.91 6.81 6.01
N ARG A 76 -14.83 6.30 4.78
CA ARG A 76 -15.96 6.28 3.84
C ARG A 76 -17.12 5.41 4.32
N LEU A 77 -16.84 4.25 4.89
CA LEU A 77 -17.86 3.38 5.45
C LEU A 77 -18.58 4.09 6.60
N PHE A 78 -17.83 4.74 7.49
CA PHE A 78 -18.37 5.50 8.61
C PHE A 78 -19.21 6.68 8.15
N SER A 79 -18.75 7.46 7.16
CA SER A 79 -19.53 8.57 6.60
C SER A 79 -20.79 8.10 5.86
N SER A 80 -20.78 6.87 5.32
CA SER A 80 -21.96 6.27 4.67
C SER A 80 -22.99 5.73 5.67
N ILE A 81 -22.55 5.21 6.82
CA ILE A 81 -23.45 4.71 7.87
C ILE A 81 -24.02 5.86 8.71
N PHE A 82 -23.19 6.84 9.07
CA PHE A 82 -23.55 7.93 9.99
C PHE A 82 -23.22 9.32 9.41
N PRO A 83 -23.85 9.74 8.29
CA PRO A 83 -23.48 10.97 7.57
C PRO A 83 -23.62 12.24 8.43
N ALA A 84 -24.73 12.40 9.16
CA ALA A 84 -24.96 13.59 9.99
C ALA A 84 -24.01 13.69 11.19
N TYR A 85 -23.60 12.54 11.75
CA TYR A 85 -22.63 12.51 12.84
C TYR A 85 -21.22 12.81 12.34
N PHE A 86 -20.85 12.22 11.20
CA PHE A 86 -19.57 12.46 10.56
C PHE A 86 -19.35 13.94 10.24
N GLU A 87 -20.35 14.61 9.69
CA GLU A 87 -20.25 16.05 9.38
C GLU A 87 -19.98 16.91 10.63
N ARG A 88 -20.61 16.57 11.77
CA ARG A 88 -20.47 17.34 13.03
C ARG A 88 -19.18 17.07 13.79
N HIS A 89 -18.70 15.82 13.78
CA HIS A 89 -17.60 15.39 14.67
C HIS A 89 -16.29 15.09 13.95
N SER A 90 -16.24 15.18 12.62
CA SER A 90 -15.03 14.85 11.86
C SER A 90 -13.94 15.93 12.02
N SER A 91 -12.80 15.54 12.57
CA SER A 91 -11.66 16.44 12.79
C SER A 91 -10.52 16.15 11.80
N LYS A 92 -10.12 17.17 11.03
CA LYS A 92 -9.00 17.08 10.08
C LYS A 92 -7.68 16.77 10.79
N ARG A 93 -7.47 17.34 11.98
CA ARG A 93 -6.27 17.11 12.79
C ARG A 93 -6.20 15.67 13.28
N LEU A 94 -7.33 15.11 13.71
CA LEU A 94 -7.41 13.75 14.18
C LEU A 94 -7.06 12.75 13.07
N VAL A 95 -7.61 12.93 11.86
CA VAL A 95 -7.29 12.08 10.69
C VAL A 95 -5.81 12.17 10.32
N MET A 96 -5.22 13.37 10.38
CA MET A 96 -3.78 13.54 10.13
C MET A 96 -2.92 12.80 11.16
N VAL A 97 -3.26 12.89 12.45
CA VAL A 97 -2.55 12.19 13.52
C VAL A 97 -2.69 10.67 13.36
N PHE A 98 -3.89 10.17 13.06
CA PHE A 98 -4.09 8.74 12.80
C PHE A 98 -3.31 8.25 11.58
N ALA A 99 -3.31 9.00 10.48
CA ALA A 99 -2.52 8.65 9.30
C ALA A 99 -1.02 8.59 9.60
N LEU A 100 -0.52 9.54 10.41
CA LEU A 100 0.88 9.58 10.82
C LEU A 100 1.24 8.40 11.73
N ILE A 101 0.44 8.12 12.76
CA ILE A 101 0.64 6.99 13.67
C ILE A 101 0.59 5.67 12.89
N ALA A 102 -0.40 5.50 12.01
CA ALA A 102 -0.54 4.32 11.17
C ALA A 102 0.70 4.13 10.27
N THR A 103 1.17 5.21 9.63
CA THR A 103 2.35 5.17 8.77
C THR A 103 3.61 4.83 9.55
N ILE A 104 3.90 5.55 10.64
CA ILE A 104 5.11 5.34 11.45
C ILE A 104 5.06 3.95 12.09
N GLY A 105 3.94 3.57 12.71
CA GLY A 105 3.77 2.28 13.35
C GLY A 105 3.93 1.12 12.36
N CYS A 106 3.32 1.21 11.18
CA CYS A 106 3.47 0.22 10.13
C CYS A 106 4.90 0.12 9.63
N CYS A 107 5.58 1.25 9.39
CA CYS A 107 6.97 1.26 8.97
C CYS A 107 7.88 0.64 10.01
N THR A 108 7.77 1.05 11.28
CA THR A 108 8.58 0.51 12.38
C THR A 108 8.34 -0.99 12.55
N ASN A 109 7.09 -1.45 12.57
CA ASN A 109 6.76 -2.87 12.71
C ASN A 109 7.33 -3.69 11.54
N THR A 110 7.19 -3.21 10.31
CA THR A 110 7.72 -3.88 9.12
C THR A 110 9.25 -3.92 9.12
N MET A 111 9.90 -2.83 9.52
CA MET A 111 11.37 -2.79 9.67
C MET A 111 11.86 -3.78 10.72
N LEU A 112 11.21 -3.86 11.88
CA LEU A 112 11.57 -4.81 12.95
C LEU A 112 11.41 -6.26 12.49
N ALA A 113 10.31 -6.58 11.80
CA ALA A 113 10.05 -7.91 11.27
C ALA A 113 11.11 -8.32 10.23
N LEU A 114 11.41 -7.44 9.27
CA LEU A 114 12.34 -7.74 8.16
C LEU A 114 13.81 -7.74 8.58
N SER A 115 14.18 -6.99 9.61
CA SER A 115 15.56 -6.86 10.08
C SER A 115 15.93 -7.79 11.25
N ASP A 116 14.99 -8.64 11.68
CA ASP A 116 15.09 -9.44 12.91
C ASP A 116 15.53 -8.58 14.11
N ASP A 117 14.74 -7.55 14.45
CA ASP A 117 15.05 -6.57 15.50
C ASP A 117 16.42 -5.89 15.31
N PHE A 118 16.73 -5.52 14.06
CA PHE A 118 17.99 -4.95 13.64
C PHE A 118 19.23 -5.86 13.77
N ARG A 119 19.09 -7.14 14.13
CA ARG A 119 20.23 -8.08 14.22
C ARG A 119 20.91 -8.30 12.87
N LEU A 120 20.15 -8.19 11.79
CA LEU A 120 20.67 -8.29 10.42
C LEU A 120 21.50 -7.08 9.97
N PHE A 121 21.56 -5.97 10.73
CA PHE A 121 22.36 -4.78 10.38
C PHE A 121 23.86 -4.90 10.70
N HIS A 122 24.46 -6.06 10.42
CA HIS A 122 25.90 -6.25 10.53
C HIS A 122 26.62 -5.99 9.19
N GLY A 123 27.87 -5.57 9.24
CA GLY A 123 28.66 -5.19 8.07
C GLY A 123 29.09 -6.40 7.23
N ARG A 124 28.20 -6.92 6.39
CA ARG A 124 28.51 -7.96 5.39
C ARG A 124 28.49 -7.36 3.99
N LYS A 125 29.44 -7.77 3.14
CA LYS A 125 29.43 -7.42 1.71
C LYS A 125 28.70 -8.50 0.92
N VAL A 126 27.81 -8.09 0.02
CA VAL A 126 27.04 -9.00 -0.83
C VAL A 126 27.14 -8.59 -2.30
N ALA A 127 27.14 -9.60 -3.18
CA ALA A 127 27.23 -9.40 -4.62
C ALA A 127 25.87 -9.14 -5.27
N LEU A 128 24.80 -9.66 -4.68
CA LEU A 128 23.44 -9.59 -5.20
C LEU A 128 22.54 -8.83 -4.23
N LEU A 129 21.65 -8.03 -4.80
CA LEU A 129 20.56 -7.38 -4.07
C LEU A 129 19.60 -8.40 -3.46
N ASN A 130 19.60 -9.64 -3.98
CA ASN A 130 18.63 -10.68 -3.66
C ASN A 130 19.17 -11.85 -2.82
N GLU A 131 20.10 -11.55 -1.92
CA GLU A 131 20.55 -12.52 -0.94
C GLU A 131 19.39 -12.95 -0.03
N ASN A 132 19.02 -14.24 -0.06
CA ASN A 132 18.06 -14.81 0.87
C ASN A 132 18.68 -14.87 2.27
N GLN A 133 17.93 -14.39 3.26
CA GLN A 133 18.33 -14.44 4.67
C GLN A 133 17.47 -15.51 5.36
N PRO A 134 18.02 -16.70 5.69
CA PRO A 134 17.22 -17.72 6.37
C PRO A 134 16.78 -17.28 7.77
N GLU A 135 17.54 -16.38 8.39
CA GLU A 135 17.35 -15.90 9.77
C GLU A 135 16.04 -15.14 9.99
N ASN A 136 15.54 -14.41 8.99
CA ASN A 136 14.29 -13.64 9.09
C ASN A 136 13.09 -14.34 8.41
N ARG A 137 13.26 -15.58 7.94
CA ARG A 137 12.25 -16.26 7.12
C ARG A 137 10.90 -16.39 7.85
N GLU A 138 10.91 -16.84 9.09
CA GLU A 138 9.69 -17.02 9.90
C GLU A 138 8.95 -15.69 10.09
N ARG A 139 9.66 -14.63 10.51
CA ARG A 139 9.07 -13.29 10.67
C ARG A 139 8.55 -12.71 9.36
N PHE A 140 9.23 -12.99 8.25
CA PHE A 140 8.77 -12.58 6.92
C PHE A 140 7.49 -13.31 6.51
N GLU A 141 7.41 -14.63 6.73
CA GLU A 141 6.20 -15.42 6.46
C GLU A 141 5.01 -14.95 7.30
N ASP A 142 5.24 -14.66 8.59
CA ASP A 142 4.25 -14.06 9.47
C ASP A 142 3.79 -12.70 8.96
N LEU A 143 4.73 -11.81 8.62
CA LEU A 143 4.41 -10.49 8.07
C LEU A 143 3.56 -10.60 6.80
N MET A 144 3.95 -11.48 5.85
CA MET A 144 3.21 -11.68 4.61
C MET A 144 1.81 -12.26 4.85
N THR A 145 1.66 -13.13 5.85
CA THR A 145 0.36 -13.67 6.26
C THR A 145 -0.55 -12.57 6.81
N HIS A 146 -0.03 -11.69 7.66
CA HIS A 146 -0.77 -10.53 8.17
C HIS A 146 -1.17 -9.57 7.05
N VAL A 147 -0.25 -9.31 6.10
CA VAL A 147 -0.53 -8.49 4.92
C VAL A 147 -1.63 -9.12 4.07
N ALA A 148 -1.58 -10.44 3.81
CA ALA A 148 -2.62 -11.14 3.05
C ALA A 148 -3.98 -11.03 3.74
N PHE A 149 -4.03 -11.26 5.06
CA PHE A 149 -5.26 -11.14 5.84
C PHE A 149 -5.82 -9.70 5.82
N ALA A 150 -4.96 -8.69 5.99
CA ALA A 150 -5.36 -7.29 5.93
C ALA A 150 -5.93 -6.92 4.54
N ASN A 151 -5.35 -7.44 3.45
CA ASN A 151 -5.87 -7.25 2.09
C ASN A 151 -7.22 -7.93 1.89
N CYS A 152 -7.41 -9.16 2.36
CA CYS A 152 -8.70 -9.84 2.35
C CYS A 152 -9.76 -9.03 3.11
N PHE A 153 -9.41 -8.52 4.30
CA PHE A 153 -10.32 -7.70 5.08
C PHE A 153 -10.64 -6.36 4.39
N SER A 154 -9.66 -5.74 3.75
CA SER A 154 -9.86 -4.54 2.92
C SER A 154 -10.83 -4.80 1.76
N LEU A 155 -10.75 -5.96 1.11
CA LEU A 155 -11.68 -6.36 0.05
C LEU A 155 -13.11 -6.51 0.57
N VAL A 156 -13.28 -7.11 1.76
CA VAL A 156 -14.58 -7.22 2.42
C VAL A 156 -15.15 -5.84 2.73
N LEU A 157 -14.35 -4.92 3.28
CA LEU A 157 -14.78 -3.54 3.51
C LEU A 157 -15.18 -2.82 2.23
N LEU A 158 -14.43 -3.00 1.13
CA LEU A 158 -14.78 -2.45 -0.18
C LEU A 158 -16.13 -3.00 -0.66
N CYS A 159 -16.40 -4.30 -0.50
CA CYS A 159 -17.70 -4.89 -0.83
C CYS A 159 -18.85 -4.27 0.00
N PHE A 160 -18.63 -4.06 1.30
CA PHE A 160 -19.60 -3.36 2.16
C PHE A 160 -19.82 -1.92 1.72
N ASP A 161 -18.74 -1.21 1.37
CA ASP A 161 -18.79 0.17 0.90
C ASP A 161 -19.61 0.28 -0.40
N LEU A 162 -19.36 -0.63 -1.36
CA LEU A 162 -20.14 -0.73 -2.59
C LEU A 162 -21.61 -1.06 -2.33
N TYR A 163 -21.89 -1.99 -1.40
CA TYR A 163 -23.25 -2.34 -1.02
C TYR A 163 -24.01 -1.14 -0.44
N LEU A 164 -23.43 -0.45 0.55
CA LEU A 164 -24.09 0.68 1.21
C LEU A 164 -24.26 1.88 0.27
N ASN A 165 -23.27 2.14 -0.58
CA ASN A 165 -23.32 3.26 -1.50
C ASN A 165 -24.22 2.98 -2.70
N PHE A 166 -24.18 1.83 -3.35
CA PHE A 166 -24.91 1.59 -4.60
C PHE A 166 -26.17 0.74 -4.45
N LEU A 167 -26.13 -0.35 -3.68
CA LEU A 167 -27.22 -1.33 -3.64
C LEU A 167 -28.30 -1.01 -2.62
N ARG A 168 -27.94 -0.39 -1.49
CA ARG A 168 -28.90 -0.04 -0.44
C ARG A 168 -29.91 0.99 -0.94
N LYS A 169 -31.21 0.66 -0.94
CA LYS A 169 -32.28 1.61 -1.27
C LYS A 169 -32.28 2.79 -0.29
N ALA A 170 -32.51 4.00 -0.80
CA ALA A 170 -32.69 5.17 0.04
C ALA A 170 -33.99 5.05 0.85
N THR A 171 -33.94 5.42 2.12
CA THR A 171 -35.14 5.61 2.93
C THR A 171 -35.86 6.88 2.46
N SER A 172 -37.20 6.87 2.36
CA SER A 172 -37.96 7.99 1.80
C SER A 172 -37.84 9.30 2.60
N ASN A 173 -37.44 9.21 3.88
CA ASN A 173 -37.43 10.33 4.82
C ASN A 173 -36.02 10.91 5.06
N GLN A 174 -35.18 10.97 4.03
CA GLN A 174 -33.82 11.52 4.16
C GLN A 174 -33.83 13.04 4.06
N THR A 175 -33.07 13.71 4.94
CA THR A 175 -32.86 15.15 4.86
C THR A 175 -31.97 15.49 3.64
N LEU A 176 -32.11 16.72 3.12
CA LEU A 176 -31.33 17.19 1.98
C LEU A 176 -29.82 17.03 2.20
N ALA A 177 -29.32 17.38 3.38
CA ALA A 177 -27.90 17.22 3.75
C ALA A 177 -27.42 15.77 3.66
N VAL A 178 -28.22 14.81 4.14
CA VAL A 178 -27.88 13.37 4.06
C VAL A 178 -27.86 12.89 2.61
N SER A 179 -28.80 13.34 1.78
CA SER A 179 -28.83 13.00 0.35
C SER A 179 -27.62 13.55 -0.42
N TYR A 180 -27.18 14.77 -0.07
CA TYR A 180 -26.00 15.41 -0.64
C TYR A 180 -24.73 14.63 -0.26
N GLN A 181 -24.55 14.35 1.04
CA GLN A 181 -23.40 13.59 1.54
C GLN A 181 -23.29 12.21 0.89
N ARG A 182 -24.42 11.52 0.70
CA ARG A 182 -24.45 10.21 0.05
C ARG A 182 -24.06 10.27 -1.43
N THR A 183 -24.50 11.32 -2.13
CA THR A 183 -24.14 11.54 -3.53
C THR A 183 -22.65 11.85 -3.68
N GLU A 184 -22.10 12.62 -2.75
CA GLU A 184 -20.68 12.95 -2.68
C GLU A 184 -19.83 11.69 -2.42
N ASN A 185 -20.22 10.87 -1.43
CA ASN A 185 -19.57 9.59 -1.12
C ASN A 185 -19.55 8.65 -2.33
N ARG A 186 -20.68 8.50 -3.04
CA ARG A 186 -20.75 7.70 -4.28
C ARG A 186 -19.72 8.14 -5.31
N ARG A 187 -19.57 9.46 -5.51
CA ARG A 187 -18.60 10.02 -6.45
C ARG A 187 -17.16 9.71 -6.04
N ILE A 188 -16.86 9.84 -4.74
CA ILE A 188 -15.55 9.51 -4.19
C ILE A 188 -15.25 8.03 -4.37
N VAL A 189 -16.20 7.15 -4.02
CA VAL A 189 -16.06 5.70 -4.20
C VAL A 189 -15.79 5.35 -5.66
N LEU A 190 -16.57 5.86 -6.62
CA LEU A 190 -16.32 5.60 -8.05
C LEU A 190 -14.94 6.08 -8.51
N THR A 191 -14.47 7.20 -7.97
CA THR A 191 -13.17 7.76 -8.36
C THR A 191 -12.01 6.94 -7.79
N LEU A 192 -12.15 6.40 -6.58
CA LEU A 192 -11.11 5.65 -5.88
C LEU A 192 -11.16 4.14 -6.11
N LEU A 193 -12.31 3.61 -6.55
CA LEU A 193 -12.53 2.18 -6.76
C LEU A 193 -11.45 1.53 -7.64
N PRO A 194 -11.05 2.09 -8.81
CA PRO A 194 -10.02 1.46 -9.63
C PRO A 194 -8.67 1.36 -8.89
N LEU A 195 -8.31 2.40 -8.13
CA LEU A 195 -7.07 2.45 -7.36
C LEU A 195 -7.07 1.42 -6.23
N GLU A 196 -8.14 1.40 -5.44
CA GLU A 196 -8.29 0.51 -4.29
C GLU A 196 -8.38 -0.95 -4.71
N LEU A 197 -9.14 -1.24 -5.78
CA LEU A 197 -9.26 -2.59 -6.32
C LEU A 197 -7.91 -3.07 -6.88
N THR A 198 -7.24 -2.25 -7.68
CA THR A 198 -5.95 -2.62 -8.28
C THR A 198 -4.91 -2.83 -7.20
N GLN A 199 -4.79 -1.90 -6.24
CA GLN A 199 -3.84 -2.02 -5.15
C GLN A 199 -4.11 -3.28 -4.31
N THR A 200 -5.36 -3.49 -3.89
CA THR A 200 -5.73 -4.63 -3.03
C THR A 200 -5.55 -5.97 -3.75
N LEU A 201 -5.97 -6.08 -5.01
CA LEU A 201 -5.83 -7.32 -5.78
C LEU A 201 -4.37 -7.64 -6.07
N LEU A 202 -3.56 -6.65 -6.46
CA LEU A 202 -2.14 -6.86 -6.74
C LEU A 202 -1.37 -7.23 -5.48
N LEU A 203 -1.66 -6.58 -4.34
CA LEU A 203 -1.06 -6.94 -3.05
C LEU A 203 -1.50 -8.31 -2.56
N LEU A 204 -2.78 -8.65 -2.70
CA LEU A 204 -3.27 -9.97 -2.34
C LEU A 204 -2.60 -11.04 -3.19
N PHE A 205 -2.58 -10.86 -4.51
CA PHE A 205 -1.89 -11.76 -5.43
C PHE A 205 -0.41 -11.92 -5.07
N THR A 206 0.29 -10.80 -4.84
CA THR A 206 1.70 -10.76 -4.46
C THR A 206 1.97 -11.50 -3.15
N SER A 207 1.21 -11.19 -2.09
CA SER A 207 1.40 -11.79 -0.77
C SER A 207 1.12 -13.29 -0.78
N VAL A 208 0.06 -13.73 -1.46
CA VAL A 208 -0.25 -15.15 -1.65
C VAL A 208 0.81 -15.85 -2.50
N ALA A 209 1.23 -15.24 -3.61
CA ALA A 209 2.27 -15.79 -4.46
C ALA A 209 3.59 -15.97 -3.70
N LEU A 210 4.00 -15.01 -2.87
CA LEU A 210 5.20 -15.10 -2.04
C LEU A 210 5.12 -16.25 -1.02
N VAL A 211 3.98 -16.40 -0.35
CA VAL A 211 3.76 -17.49 0.62
C VAL A 211 3.76 -18.85 -0.08
N VAL A 212 3.11 -18.97 -1.24
CA VAL A 212 3.07 -20.21 -2.02
C VAL A 212 4.45 -20.54 -2.59
N HIS A 213 5.15 -19.55 -3.15
CA HIS A 213 6.49 -19.73 -3.72
C HIS A 213 7.47 -20.27 -2.68
N GLY A 214 7.47 -19.71 -1.46
CA GLY A 214 8.32 -20.19 -0.37
C GLY A 214 8.06 -21.64 0.07
N LYS A 215 6.85 -22.17 -0.19
CA LYS A 215 6.47 -23.55 0.13
C LYS A 215 6.69 -24.53 -1.02
N VAL A 216 6.46 -24.08 -2.25
CA VAL A 216 6.49 -24.93 -3.44
C VAL A 216 7.91 -25.03 -4.02
N VAL A 217 8.68 -23.95 -3.99
CA VAL A 217 9.99 -23.90 -4.64
C VAL A 217 11.10 -24.08 -3.60
N ILE A 218 11.59 -25.32 -3.48
CA ILE A 218 12.57 -25.70 -2.46
C ILE A 218 13.99 -25.21 -2.79
N ASN A 219 14.30 -24.94 -4.06
CA ASN A 219 15.60 -24.41 -4.51
C ASN A 219 15.45 -23.61 -5.82
N PRO A 220 14.90 -22.38 -5.79
CA PRO A 220 14.76 -21.59 -7.01
C PRO A 220 16.15 -21.28 -7.58
N THR A 221 16.28 -21.33 -8.91
CA THR A 221 17.49 -20.78 -9.53
C THR A 221 17.54 -19.26 -9.28
N PRO A 222 18.74 -18.64 -9.19
CA PRO A 222 18.83 -17.19 -8.99
C PRO A 222 18.06 -16.37 -10.04
N ILE A 223 18.00 -16.86 -11.28
CA ILE A 223 17.25 -16.25 -12.38
C ILE A 223 15.74 -16.38 -12.17
N GLU A 224 15.26 -17.56 -11.80
CA GLU A 224 13.84 -17.80 -11.51
C GLU A 224 13.35 -16.93 -10.35
N HIS A 225 14.15 -16.84 -9.28
CA HIS A 225 13.85 -15.98 -8.13
C HIS A 225 13.81 -14.49 -8.51
N GLN A 226 14.77 -14.05 -9.34
CA GLN A 226 14.80 -12.67 -9.83
C GLN A 226 13.61 -12.36 -10.73
N LEU A 227 13.26 -13.24 -11.68
CA LEU A 227 12.11 -13.07 -12.55
C LEU A 227 10.79 -13.05 -11.77
N PHE A 228 10.68 -13.89 -10.74
CA PHE A 228 9.51 -13.89 -9.86
C PHE A 228 9.37 -12.56 -9.12
N LEU A 229 10.45 -12.07 -8.49
CA LEU A 229 10.44 -10.76 -7.84
C LEU A 229 10.17 -9.61 -8.82
N GLU A 230 10.74 -9.67 -10.02
CA GLU A 230 10.48 -8.71 -11.09
C GLU A 230 9.09 -8.81 -11.70
N LEU A 231 8.37 -9.92 -11.56
CA LEU A 231 6.97 -10.01 -11.96
C LEU A 231 6.07 -9.34 -10.90
N VAL A 232 6.47 -9.50 -9.63
CA VAL A 232 5.72 -9.06 -8.47
C VAL A 232 5.94 -7.56 -8.18
N THR A 233 7.14 -7.04 -8.40
CA THR A 233 7.51 -5.66 -8.09
C THR A 233 6.83 -4.61 -8.99
N PRO A 234 6.71 -4.76 -10.32
CA PRO A 234 6.08 -3.77 -11.21
C PRO A 234 4.62 -3.48 -10.90
N THR A 235 3.93 -4.47 -10.31
CA THR A 235 2.51 -4.34 -9.93
C THR A 235 2.30 -3.19 -8.95
N THR A 236 3.30 -2.88 -8.13
CA THR A 236 3.24 -1.81 -7.12
C THR A 236 3.33 -0.39 -7.71
N PHE A 237 3.74 -0.23 -8.97
CA PHE A 237 3.74 1.08 -9.65
C PHE A 237 2.40 1.42 -10.33
N MET A 238 1.54 0.43 -10.52
CA MET A 238 0.23 0.60 -11.18
C MET A 238 -0.69 1.65 -10.53
N PRO A 239 -0.76 1.79 -9.19
CA PRO A 239 -1.60 2.82 -8.57
C PRO A 239 -1.18 4.25 -8.93
N LEU A 240 0.11 4.51 -9.09
CA LEU A 240 0.59 5.83 -9.52
C LEU A 240 0.16 6.12 -10.96
N VAL A 241 0.36 5.15 -11.86
CA VAL A 241 -0.05 5.23 -13.26
C VAL A 241 -1.56 5.44 -13.37
N GLN A 242 -2.36 4.69 -12.61
CA GLN A 242 -3.81 4.86 -12.56
C GLN A 242 -4.22 6.23 -12.00
N SER A 243 -3.56 6.70 -10.93
CA SER A 243 -3.86 8.01 -10.34
C SER A 243 -3.58 9.14 -11.34
N TYR A 244 -2.54 8.98 -12.17
CA TYR A 244 -2.24 9.88 -13.27
C TYR A 244 -3.34 9.85 -14.34
N PHE A 245 -3.80 8.68 -14.76
CA PHE A 245 -4.89 8.57 -15.74
C PHE A 245 -6.19 9.16 -15.22
N ILE A 246 -6.59 8.87 -13.98
CA ILE A 246 -7.80 9.44 -13.34
C ILE A 246 -7.73 10.96 -13.31
N LYS A 247 -6.58 11.54 -12.95
CA LYS A 247 -6.41 12.99 -12.92
C LYS A 247 -6.56 13.63 -14.31
N HIS A 248 -6.17 12.95 -15.38
CA HIS A 248 -6.23 13.47 -16.74
C HIS A 248 -7.57 13.19 -17.44
N SER A 249 -8.29 12.13 -17.06
CA SER A 249 -9.63 11.85 -17.61
C SER A 249 -10.68 12.84 -17.12
N ILE A 250 -10.57 13.34 -15.89
CA ILE A 250 -11.54 14.30 -15.28
C ILE A 250 -11.45 15.71 -15.90
N LYS A 251 -10.39 16.03 -16.65
CA LYS A 251 -10.21 17.36 -17.27
C LYS A 251 -10.92 17.54 -18.62
N LYS A 252 -11.50 16.47 -19.18
CA LYS A 252 -12.31 16.51 -20.40
C LYS A 252 -13.78 16.57 -20.01
#